data_AF-A0AAP0C059-F1
#
_entry.id   AF-A0AAP0C059-F1
#
_cell.length_a   1.000
_cell.length_b   1.000
_cell.length_c   1.000
_cell.angle_alpha   90.00
_cell.angle_beta   90.00
_cell.angle_gamma   90.00
#
_symmetry.space_group_name_H-M   'P 1'
#
loop_
_entity.id
_entity.type
_entity.pdbx_description
1 polymer ?
#
loop_
_entity_poly.entity_id
_entity_poly.type
_entity_poly.pdbx_seq_one_letter_code
_entity_poly.pdbx_strand_id
1 'polypeptide(L)'
;MHILKNITDNILGTLLNIDGKTKDDLNSRLDLKEMGLRSELHPIEKDDHYIMPQACYSLTLVERRAICNFLENLKVPDGYSSNIKRCINAKEGKISRMKAHDCHVFILDQLAPAFRGIVRKEVYDPLVELSIFFKELCSKVLSIEVLDKLEKNIIITLCKLERIFPPSFFTIMMHLPIHLAQEARVAGPVQYRWMYPIERYAY
;
A
#
# COMPACT_ATOMS: atom_id res chain seq x y z
N MET A 1 -7.59 7.58 -13.49
CA MET A 1 -6.45 7.89 -12.59
C MET A 1 -6.03 6.63 -11.85
N HIS A 2 -4.78 6.21 -11.94
CA HIS A 2 -4.29 4.95 -11.36
C HIS A 2 -3.97 5.05 -9.85
N ILE A 3 -4.87 5.62 -9.05
CA ILE A 3 -4.65 5.87 -7.61
C ILE A 3 -4.24 4.58 -6.90
N LEU A 4 -5.06 3.52 -7.03
CA LEU A 4 -4.79 2.24 -6.39
C LEU A 4 -3.45 1.66 -6.80
N LYS A 5 -3.09 1.75 -8.09
CA LYS A 5 -1.79 1.24 -8.55
C LYS A 5 -0.64 1.97 -7.86
N ASN A 6 -0.70 3.30 -7.79
CA ASN A 6 0.32 4.11 -7.14
C ASN A 6 0.41 3.81 -5.65
N ILE A 7 -0.72 3.69 -4.95
CA ILE A 7 -0.76 3.32 -3.53
C ILE A 7 -0.18 1.92 -3.32
N THR A 8 -0.57 0.93 -4.14
CA THR A 8 -0.03 -0.43 -4.06
C THR A 8 1.49 -0.45 -4.28
N ASP A 9 1.96 0.21 -5.34
CA ASP A 9 3.39 0.30 -5.66
C ASP A 9 4.18 0.96 -4.52
N ASN A 10 3.59 1.96 -3.87
CA ASN A 10 4.22 2.68 -2.76
C ASN A 10 4.32 1.83 -1.49
N ILE A 11 3.23 1.13 -1.13
CA ILE A 11 3.19 0.19 -0.02
C ILE A 11 4.17 -0.95 -0.24
N LEU A 12 4.08 -1.63 -1.39
CA LEU A 12 4.95 -2.76 -1.71
C LEU A 12 6.42 -2.34 -1.86
N GLY A 13 6.67 -1.20 -2.51
CA GLY A 13 8.02 -0.65 -2.69
C GLY A 13 8.72 -0.43 -1.35
N THR A 14 7.99 0.15 -0.39
CA THR A 14 8.52 0.46 0.95
C THR A 14 8.64 -0.79 1.81
N LEU A 15 7.57 -1.59 1.94
CA LEU A 15 7.56 -2.77 2.83
C LEU A 15 8.50 -3.89 2.35
N LEU A 16 8.58 -4.10 1.03
CA LEU A 16 9.46 -5.11 0.46
C LEU A 16 10.87 -4.57 0.17
N ASN A 17 11.16 -3.32 0.54
CA ASN A 17 12.44 -2.64 0.29
C ASN A 17 12.94 -2.87 -1.15
N ILE A 18 12.10 -2.50 -2.13
CA ILE A 18 12.40 -2.68 -3.55
C ILE A 18 13.27 -1.50 -4.00
N ASP A 19 14.43 -1.82 -4.53
CA ASP A 19 15.38 -0.82 -5.03
C ASP A 19 14.74 0.11 -6.08
N GLY A 20 15.01 1.41 -5.93
CA GLY A 20 14.40 2.49 -6.73
C GLY A 20 12.90 2.72 -6.50
N LYS A 21 12.23 1.97 -5.62
CA LYS A 21 10.80 2.12 -5.31
C LYS A 21 10.49 2.36 -3.84
N THR A 22 11.37 1.92 -2.94
CA THR A 22 11.23 2.19 -1.51
C THR A 22 11.14 3.69 -1.26
N LYS A 23 10.27 4.07 -0.33
CA LYS A 23 10.24 5.45 0.19
C LYS A 23 11.10 5.62 1.43
N ASP A 24 11.70 4.55 1.92
CA ASP A 24 12.61 4.59 3.04
C ASP A 24 14.05 4.62 2.54
N ASP A 25 14.52 5.80 2.17
CA ASP A 25 15.88 6.06 1.70
C ASP A 25 16.65 6.99 2.65
N LEU A 26 17.95 7.19 2.40
CA LEU A 26 18.79 8.03 3.25
C LEU A 26 18.26 9.45 3.39
N ASN A 27 17.81 10.06 2.29
CA ASN A 27 17.28 11.43 2.28
C ASN A 27 16.03 11.52 3.16
N SER A 28 15.10 10.58 3.03
CA SER A 28 13.89 10.52 3.84
C SER A 28 14.18 10.36 5.35
N ARG A 29 15.29 9.71 5.71
CA ARG A 29 15.74 9.59 7.10
C ARG A 29 16.48 10.84 7.59
N LEU A 30 17.19 11.55 6.71
CA LEU A 30 17.78 12.85 7.01
C LEU A 30 16.69 13.91 7.23
N ASP A 31 15.63 13.90 6.41
CA ASP A 31 14.46 14.77 6.60
C ASP A 31 13.82 14.53 7.98
N LEU A 32 13.64 13.26 8.38
CA LEU A 32 13.15 12.93 9.73
C LEU A 32 14.06 13.49 10.84
N LYS A 33 15.38 13.48 10.63
CA LYS A 33 16.36 14.05 11.56
C LYS A 33 16.24 15.56 11.65
N GLU A 34 16.15 16.24 10.52
CA GLU A 34 15.98 17.70 10.45
C GLU A 34 14.66 18.14 11.10
N MET A 35 13.58 17.39 10.88
CA MET A 35 12.27 17.65 11.48
C MET A 35 12.20 17.32 12.98
N GLY A 36 13.23 16.68 13.55
CA GLY A 36 13.23 16.25 14.96
C GLY A 36 12.21 15.14 15.27
N LEU A 37 11.82 14.34 14.26
CA LEU A 37 10.83 13.27 14.40
C LEU A 37 11.49 11.89 14.34
N ARG A 38 10.97 10.94 15.13
CA ARG A 38 11.41 9.53 15.15
C ARG A 38 12.93 9.36 15.25
N SER A 39 13.49 9.83 16.36
CA SER A 39 14.93 9.75 16.65
C SER A 39 15.50 8.33 16.54
N GLU A 40 14.69 7.31 16.78
CA GLU A 40 15.04 5.90 16.61
C GLU A 40 15.38 5.51 15.16
N LEU A 41 14.97 6.32 14.17
CA LEU A 41 15.20 6.08 12.74
C LEU A 41 16.31 6.95 12.14
N HIS A 42 16.90 7.87 12.91
CA HIS A 42 17.88 8.82 12.40
C HIS A 42 19.14 8.11 11.91
N PRO A 43 19.72 8.51 10.75
CA PRO A 43 20.97 7.92 10.26
C PRO A 43 22.11 8.16 11.25
N ILE A 44 22.90 7.11 11.49
CA ILE A 44 24.08 7.16 12.36
C ILE A 44 25.31 7.20 11.47
N GLU A 45 26.11 8.25 11.61
CA GLU A 45 27.36 8.41 10.88
C GLU A 45 28.48 7.62 11.58
N LYS A 46 29.13 6.71 10.85
CA LYS A 46 30.33 5.96 11.30
C LYS A 46 31.31 5.86 10.14
N ASP A 47 32.55 6.26 10.36
CA ASP A 47 33.66 6.09 9.40
C ASP A 47 33.29 6.54 7.96
N ASP A 48 32.76 7.77 7.82
CA ASP A 48 32.26 8.37 6.57
C ASP A 48 31.09 7.63 5.89
N HIS A 49 30.43 6.69 6.59
CA HIS A 49 29.26 5.97 6.09
C HIS A 49 28.04 6.18 6.99
N TYR A 50 26.85 6.18 6.38
CA TYR A 50 25.59 6.24 7.09
C TYR A 50 25.03 4.83 7.34
N ILE A 51 24.76 4.52 8.61
CA ILE A 51 24.01 3.35 9.03
C ILE A 51 22.56 3.76 9.25
N MET A 52 21.63 3.13 8.53
CA MET A 52 20.19 3.32 8.71
C MET A 52 19.63 2.32 9.75
N PRO A 53 19.11 2.79 10.90
CA PRO A 53 18.42 1.90 11.83
C PRO A 53 17.20 1.24 11.18
N GLN A 54 16.96 -0.04 11.53
CA GLN A 54 15.83 -0.80 11.00
C GLN A 54 14.49 -0.20 11.47
N ALA A 55 13.60 0.11 10.53
CA ALA A 55 12.27 0.58 10.89
C ALA A 55 11.31 -0.57 11.24
N CYS A 56 10.22 -0.24 11.94
CA CYS A 56 9.16 -1.19 12.29
C CYS A 56 8.42 -1.78 11.07
N TYR A 57 8.53 -1.14 9.91
CA TYR A 57 7.96 -1.56 8.63
C TYR A 57 9.00 -2.19 7.69
N SER A 58 10.28 -2.26 8.09
CA SER A 58 11.34 -2.89 7.29
C SER A 58 11.33 -4.40 7.48
N LEU A 59 10.95 -5.13 6.43
CA LEU A 59 10.89 -6.59 6.46
C LEU A 59 12.24 -7.23 6.14
N THR A 60 12.56 -8.30 6.87
CA THR A 60 13.68 -9.20 6.58
C THR A 60 13.44 -9.94 5.27
N LEU A 61 14.50 -10.52 4.69
CA LEU A 61 14.35 -11.34 3.49
C LEU A 61 13.43 -12.55 3.73
N VAL A 62 13.45 -13.16 4.91
CA VAL A 62 12.60 -14.30 5.26
C VAL A 62 11.13 -13.91 5.25
N GLU A 63 10.79 -12.78 5.87
CA GLU A 63 9.42 -12.25 5.89
C GLU A 63 8.94 -11.86 4.48
N ARG A 64 9.77 -11.20 3.68
CA ARG A 64 9.45 -10.87 2.28
C ARG A 64 9.19 -12.13 1.45
N ARG A 65 9.99 -13.17 1.63
CA ARG A 65 9.80 -14.47 0.97
C ARG A 65 8.49 -15.13 1.40
N ALA A 66 8.12 -15.04 2.68
CA ALA A 66 6.84 -15.57 3.17
C ALA A 66 5.64 -14.90 2.46
N ILE A 67 5.68 -13.57 2.30
CA ILE A 67 4.66 -12.82 1.55
C ILE A 67 4.61 -13.29 0.09
N CYS A 68 5.76 -13.37 -0.58
CA CYS A 68 5.83 -13.82 -1.97
C CYS A 68 5.30 -15.26 -2.14
N ASN A 69 5.68 -16.17 -1.24
CA ASN A 69 5.22 -17.56 -1.26
C ASN A 69 3.71 -17.66 -1.02
N PHE A 70 3.15 -16.85 -0.10
CA PHE A 70 1.71 -16.79 0.11
C PHE A 70 0.99 -16.39 -1.19
N LEU A 71 1.42 -15.29 -1.81
CA LEU A 71 0.79 -14.78 -3.04
C LEU A 71 0.99 -15.71 -4.23
N GLU A 72 2.14 -16.39 -4.32
CA GLU A 72 2.43 -17.35 -5.39
C GLU A 72 1.52 -18.60 -5.33
N ASN A 73 1.12 -19.01 -4.13
CA ASN A 73 0.25 -20.15 -3.90
C ASN A 73 -1.24 -19.77 -3.76
N LEU A 74 -1.56 -18.48 -3.86
CA LEU A 74 -2.92 -17.98 -3.74
C LEU A 74 -3.79 -18.51 -4.88
N LYS A 75 -4.87 -19.22 -4.53
CA LYS A 75 -5.88 -19.68 -5.48
C LYS A 75 -7.12 -18.81 -5.37
N VAL A 76 -7.61 -18.35 -6.52
CA VAL A 76 -8.83 -17.56 -6.63
C VAL A 76 -9.77 -18.20 -7.66
N PRO A 77 -11.09 -17.90 -7.62
CA PRO A 77 -12.02 -18.36 -8.65
C PRO A 77 -11.60 -17.93 -10.05
N ASP A 78 -11.99 -18.71 -11.06
CA ASP A 78 -11.71 -18.35 -12.44
C ASP A 78 -12.35 -16.99 -12.81
N GLY A 79 -11.62 -16.19 -13.59
CA GLY A 79 -12.02 -14.84 -13.98
C GLY A 79 -11.95 -13.77 -12.88
N TYR A 80 -11.62 -14.10 -11.62
CA TYR A 80 -11.57 -13.15 -10.51
C TYR A 80 -10.38 -12.20 -10.57
N SER A 81 -9.17 -12.72 -10.76
CA SER A 81 -7.95 -11.91 -10.91
C SER A 81 -7.04 -12.50 -11.96
N SER A 82 -6.10 -11.69 -12.47
CA SER A 82 -5.03 -12.23 -13.28
C SER A 82 -4.07 -13.07 -12.42
N ASN A 83 -3.25 -13.90 -13.08
CA ASN A 83 -2.29 -14.76 -12.40
C ASN A 83 -1.15 -13.92 -11.78
N ILE A 84 -1.26 -13.61 -10.48
CA ILE A 84 -0.29 -12.79 -9.74
C ILE A 84 1.10 -13.44 -9.64
N LYS A 85 1.20 -14.77 -9.80
CA LYS A 85 2.48 -15.49 -9.79
C LYS A 85 3.48 -14.92 -10.80
N ARG A 86 3.01 -14.42 -11.95
CA ARG A 86 3.87 -13.81 -12.98
C ARG A 86 4.62 -12.55 -12.50
N CYS A 87 4.12 -11.92 -11.43
CA CYS A 87 4.64 -10.70 -10.84
C CYS A 87 5.63 -10.97 -9.70
N ILE A 88 5.79 -12.22 -9.27
CA ILE A 88 6.48 -12.57 -8.04
C ILE A 88 7.86 -13.15 -8.35
N ASN A 89 8.89 -12.60 -7.68
CA ASN A 89 10.20 -13.23 -7.56
C ASN A 89 10.40 -13.65 -6.10
N ALA A 90 9.98 -14.89 -5.80
CA ALA A 90 10.05 -15.45 -4.45
C ALA A 90 11.50 -15.63 -3.96
N LYS A 91 12.48 -15.82 -4.84
CA LYS A 91 13.90 -15.93 -4.43
C LYS A 91 14.41 -14.61 -3.84
N GLU A 92 14.07 -13.50 -4.47
CA GLU A 92 14.48 -12.16 -4.04
C GLU A 92 13.50 -11.49 -3.07
N GLY A 93 12.31 -12.07 -2.84
CA GLY A 93 11.28 -11.46 -2.00
C GLY A 93 10.71 -10.18 -2.62
N LYS A 94 10.61 -10.11 -3.95
CA LYS A 94 10.17 -8.94 -4.70
C LYS A 94 8.88 -9.20 -5.47
N ILE A 95 8.06 -8.16 -5.58
CA ILE A 95 6.86 -8.15 -6.43
C ILE A 95 7.04 -7.02 -7.45
N SER A 96 6.81 -7.30 -8.72
CA SER A 96 7.02 -6.35 -9.81
C SER A 96 6.01 -6.56 -10.93
N ARG A 97 5.85 -5.56 -11.82
CA ARG A 97 5.03 -5.66 -13.04
C ARG A 97 3.54 -5.93 -12.79
N MET A 98 3.01 -5.56 -11.62
CA MET A 98 1.57 -5.59 -11.38
C MET A 98 0.89 -4.54 -12.26
N LYS A 99 -0.13 -4.96 -13.01
CA LYS A 99 -0.99 -4.04 -13.76
C LYS A 99 -1.99 -3.37 -12.82
N ALA A 100 -2.70 -2.35 -13.30
CA ALA A 100 -3.66 -1.61 -12.47
C ALA A 100 -4.74 -2.52 -11.87
N HIS A 101 -5.27 -3.48 -12.63
CA HIS A 101 -6.23 -4.49 -12.12
C HIS A 101 -5.61 -5.38 -11.03
N ASP A 102 -4.35 -5.80 -11.20
CA ASP A 102 -3.67 -6.64 -10.21
C ASP A 102 -3.54 -5.88 -8.88
N CYS A 103 -3.16 -4.59 -8.94
CA CYS A 103 -3.09 -3.71 -7.78
C CYS A 103 -4.45 -3.47 -7.12
N HIS A 104 -5.52 -3.37 -7.93
CA HIS A 104 -6.87 -3.22 -7.42
C HIS A 104 -7.29 -4.43 -6.58
N VAL A 105 -7.23 -5.64 -7.14
CA VAL A 105 -7.56 -6.87 -6.38
C VAL A 105 -6.64 -7.02 -5.17
N PHE A 106 -5.37 -6.67 -5.32
CA PHE A 106 -4.42 -6.75 -4.24
C PHE A 106 -4.79 -5.88 -3.04
N ILE A 107 -5.03 -4.57 -3.23
CA ILE A 107 -5.41 -3.68 -2.12
C ILE A 107 -6.74 -4.11 -1.50
N LEU A 108 -7.73 -4.50 -2.30
CA LEU A 108 -9.07 -4.80 -1.82
C LEU A 108 -9.12 -6.09 -1.00
N ASP A 109 -8.40 -7.13 -1.43
CA ASP A 109 -8.62 -8.48 -0.92
C ASP A 109 -7.35 -9.21 -0.46
N GLN A 110 -6.17 -8.83 -0.95
CA GLN A 110 -4.93 -9.60 -0.70
C GLN A 110 -3.95 -8.92 0.26
N LEU A 111 -4.00 -7.58 0.41
CA LEU A 111 -3.10 -6.82 1.27
C LEU A 111 -3.21 -7.29 2.73
N ALA A 112 -4.43 -7.30 3.28
CA ALA A 112 -4.67 -7.73 4.65
C ALA A 112 -4.23 -9.19 4.94
N PRO A 113 -4.59 -10.21 4.12
CA PRO A 113 -4.15 -11.57 4.40
C PRO A 113 -2.66 -11.79 4.12
N ALA A 114 -2.07 -11.16 3.09
CA ALA A 114 -0.67 -11.37 2.72
C ALA A 114 0.31 -10.87 3.79
N PHE A 115 -0.06 -9.83 4.53
CA PHE A 115 0.78 -9.23 5.58
C PHE A 115 0.43 -9.70 6.99
N ARG A 116 -0.62 -10.50 7.16
CA ARG A 116 -1.12 -10.93 8.48
C ARG A 116 -0.07 -11.76 9.22
N GLY A 117 0.29 -11.32 10.43
CA GLY A 117 1.26 -12.02 11.27
C GLY A 117 2.72 -11.91 10.81
N ILE A 118 2.99 -11.10 9.78
CA ILE A 118 4.35 -10.84 9.25
C ILE A 118 4.81 -9.45 9.70
N VAL A 119 4.01 -8.41 9.44
CA VAL A 119 4.33 -7.06 9.92
C VAL A 119 3.86 -6.87 11.37
N ARG A 120 4.50 -5.93 12.07
CA ARG A 120 4.08 -5.53 13.42
C ARG A 120 2.67 -4.96 13.39
N LYS A 121 1.94 -5.11 14.51
CA LYS A 121 0.52 -4.73 14.60
C LYS A 121 0.30 -3.26 14.28
N GLU A 122 1.23 -2.39 14.70
CA GLU A 122 1.16 -0.95 14.46
C GLU A 122 1.16 -0.62 12.98
N VAL A 123 1.88 -1.40 12.16
CA VAL A 123 1.92 -1.28 10.69
C VAL A 123 0.73 -2.00 10.05
N TYR A 124 0.35 -3.15 10.60
CA TYR A 124 -0.72 -3.99 10.08
C TYR A 124 -2.09 -3.30 10.10
N ASP A 125 -2.49 -2.81 11.27
CA ASP A 125 -3.83 -2.24 11.50
C ASP A 125 -4.18 -1.12 10.50
N PRO A 126 -3.34 -0.10 10.27
CA PRO A 126 -3.67 0.95 9.30
C PRO A 126 -3.64 0.47 7.84
N LEU A 127 -2.85 -0.55 7.48
CA LEU A 127 -2.90 -1.16 6.14
C LEU A 127 -4.23 -1.90 5.92
N VAL A 128 -4.74 -2.58 6.96
CA VAL A 128 -6.05 -3.23 6.93
C VAL A 128 -7.16 -2.20 6.84
N GLU A 129 -7.11 -1.12 7.62
CA GLU A 129 -8.08 -0.02 7.53
C GLU A 129 -8.11 0.60 6.13
N LEU A 130 -6.95 0.80 5.49
CA LEU A 130 -6.86 1.30 4.12
C LEU A 130 -7.46 0.30 3.12
N SER A 131 -7.19 -0.99 3.28
CA SER A 131 -7.78 -2.07 2.47
C SER A 131 -9.32 -2.08 2.58
N ILE A 132 -9.85 -1.99 3.81
CA ILE A 132 -11.29 -1.91 4.08
C ILE A 132 -11.89 -0.66 3.44
N PHE A 133 -11.23 0.49 3.55
CA PHE A 133 -11.70 1.72 2.92
C PHE A 133 -11.92 1.53 1.42
N PHE A 134 -10.93 0.98 0.71
CA PHE A 134 -11.05 0.76 -0.72
C PHE A 134 -12.05 -0.33 -1.09
N LYS A 135 -12.19 -1.37 -0.25
CA LYS A 135 -13.16 -2.44 -0.45
C LYS A 135 -14.59 -1.92 -0.35
N GLU A 136 -14.89 -1.11 0.66
CA GLU A 136 -16.20 -0.47 0.84
C GLU A 136 -16.48 0.56 -0.28
N LEU A 137 -15.49 1.39 -0.62
CA LEU A 137 -15.60 2.38 -1.70
C LEU A 137 -15.89 1.73 -3.07
N CYS A 138 -15.32 0.54 -3.32
CA CYS A 138 -15.51 -0.22 -4.55
C CYS A 138 -16.69 -1.21 -4.48
N SER A 139 -17.53 -1.12 -3.45
CA SER A 139 -18.74 -1.95 -3.36
C SER A 139 -19.69 -1.67 -4.52
N LYS A 140 -20.40 -2.72 -4.95
CA LYS A 140 -21.42 -2.63 -6.02
C LYS A 140 -22.55 -1.66 -5.68
N VAL A 141 -22.91 -1.61 -4.40
CA VAL A 141 -23.96 -0.76 -3.84
C VAL A 141 -23.34 0.10 -2.76
N LEU A 142 -23.53 1.41 -2.88
CA LEU A 142 -23.05 2.40 -1.91
C LEU A 142 -24.24 2.96 -1.13
N SER A 143 -24.07 3.09 0.18
CA SER A 143 -24.98 3.86 1.03
C SER A 143 -24.30 5.15 1.47
N ILE A 144 -25.10 6.22 1.60
CA ILE A 144 -24.60 7.54 2.02
C ILE A 144 -23.97 7.45 3.42
N GLU A 145 -24.60 6.70 4.33
CA GLU A 145 -24.11 6.48 5.70
C GLU A 145 -22.72 5.82 5.72
N VAL A 146 -22.47 4.84 4.84
CA VAL A 146 -21.15 4.22 4.71
C VAL A 146 -20.15 5.23 4.16
N LEU A 147 -20.51 5.99 3.12
CA LEU A 147 -19.63 7.01 2.55
C LEU A 147 -19.23 8.09 3.57
N ASP A 148 -20.18 8.56 4.39
CA ASP A 148 -19.90 9.54 5.45
C ASP A 148 -18.96 8.98 6.53
N LYS A 149 -19.06 7.68 6.83
CA LYS A 149 -18.13 6.99 7.72
C LYS A 149 -16.75 6.82 7.08
N LEU A 150 -16.69 6.48 5.79
CA LEU A 150 -15.44 6.36 5.03
C LEU A 150 -14.68 7.69 4.98
N GLU A 151 -15.37 8.80 4.74
CA GLU A 151 -14.81 10.16 4.70
C GLU A 151 -14.11 10.52 6.02
N LYS A 152 -14.70 10.15 7.17
CA LYS A 152 -14.09 10.38 8.50
C LYS A 152 -12.95 9.41 8.80
N ASN A 153 -13.14 8.14 8.48
CA ASN A 153 -12.19 7.08 8.82
C ASN A 153 -10.88 7.20 8.04
N ILE A 154 -10.94 7.55 6.75
CA ILE A 154 -9.72 7.62 5.92
C ILE A 154 -8.74 8.67 6.44
N ILE A 155 -9.23 9.78 7.00
CA ILE A 155 -8.39 10.80 7.63
C ILE A 155 -7.60 10.18 8.79
N ILE A 156 -8.29 9.43 9.66
CA ILE A 156 -7.66 8.74 10.79
C ILE A 156 -6.66 7.69 10.32
N THR A 157 -7.00 6.90 9.29
CA THR A 157 -6.11 5.90 8.70
C THR A 157 -4.84 6.54 8.14
N LEU A 158 -4.95 7.64 7.39
CA LEU A 158 -3.78 8.35 6.87
C LEU A 158 -2.92 8.92 8.01
N CYS A 159 -3.50 9.53 9.04
CA CYS A 159 -2.73 9.99 10.20
C CYS A 159 -2.00 8.85 10.92
N LYS A 160 -2.60 7.65 11.02
CA LYS A 160 -1.92 6.47 11.57
C LYS A 160 -0.73 6.06 10.71
N LEU A 161 -0.90 6.05 9.38
CA LEU A 161 0.19 5.78 8.45
C LEU A 161 1.30 6.84 8.56
N GLU A 162 0.96 8.13 8.67
CA GLU A 162 1.90 9.25 8.77
C GLU A 162 2.80 9.16 10.00
N ARG A 163 2.26 8.64 11.10
CA ARG A 163 3.06 8.37 12.31
C ARG A 163 4.10 7.28 12.10
N ILE A 164 3.89 6.37 11.15
CA ILE A 164 4.69 5.16 10.95
C ILE A 164 5.70 5.32 9.83
N PHE A 165 5.28 5.82 8.67
CA PHE A 165 6.10 5.88 7.46
C PHE A 165 6.87 7.21 7.37
N PRO A 166 7.95 7.31 6.57
CA PRO A 166 8.67 8.57 6.38
C PRO A 166 7.87 9.53 5.47
N PRO A 167 8.18 10.85 5.47
CA PRO A 167 7.45 11.85 4.68
C PRO A 167 7.37 11.53 3.17
N SER A 168 8.45 11.00 2.61
CA SER A 168 8.56 10.49 1.23
C SER A 168 7.50 9.43 0.86
N PHE A 169 6.93 8.73 1.84
CA PHE A 169 5.82 7.81 1.64
C PHE A 169 4.55 8.55 1.21
N PHE A 170 4.35 9.78 1.68
CA PHE A 170 3.13 10.55 1.46
C PHE A 170 3.19 11.34 0.16
N THR A 171 3.27 10.61 -0.95
CA THR A 171 3.11 11.20 -2.29
C THR A 171 1.70 11.79 -2.46
N ILE A 172 1.50 12.68 -3.44
CA ILE A 172 0.18 13.22 -3.78
C ILE A 172 -0.89 12.12 -3.87
N MET A 173 -0.53 10.97 -4.47
CA MET A 173 -1.44 9.84 -4.65
C MET A 173 -1.88 9.18 -3.33
N MET A 174 -1.07 9.24 -2.27
CA MET A 174 -1.44 8.73 -0.94
C MET A 174 -2.45 9.65 -0.23
N HIS A 175 -2.53 10.92 -0.60
CA HIS A 175 -3.49 11.88 0.00
C HIS A 175 -4.84 11.89 -0.72
N LEU A 176 -4.90 11.52 -2.00
CA LEU A 176 -6.16 11.47 -2.76
C LEU A 176 -7.31 10.66 -2.13
N PRO A 177 -7.08 9.58 -1.36
CA PRO A 177 -8.16 8.83 -0.72
C PRO A 177 -9.12 9.67 0.12
N ILE A 178 -8.68 10.80 0.70
CA ILE A 178 -9.54 11.68 1.49
C ILE A 178 -10.71 12.26 0.67
N HIS A 179 -10.55 12.37 -0.65
CA HIS A 179 -11.57 12.94 -1.53
C HIS A 179 -12.51 11.90 -2.12
N LEU A 180 -12.14 10.61 -2.09
CA LEU A 180 -12.82 9.59 -2.88
C LEU A 180 -14.22 9.27 -2.35
N ALA A 181 -14.45 9.33 -1.04
CA ALA A 181 -15.78 9.13 -0.47
C ALA A 181 -16.75 10.23 -0.90
N GLN A 182 -16.32 11.50 -0.83
CA GLN A 182 -17.10 12.64 -1.31
C GLN A 182 -17.35 12.56 -2.82
N GLU A 183 -16.32 12.19 -3.59
CA GLU A 183 -16.43 12.00 -5.03
C GLU A 183 -17.48 10.92 -5.38
N ALA A 184 -17.47 9.79 -4.67
CA ALA A 184 -18.45 8.72 -4.84
C ALA A 184 -19.86 9.14 -4.40
N ARG A 185 -19.99 10.02 -3.40
CA ARG A 185 -21.29 10.57 -2.98
C ARG A 185 -21.92 11.47 -4.06
N VAL A 186 -21.10 12.24 -4.77
CA VAL A 186 -21.56 13.16 -5.83
C VAL A 186 -21.78 12.44 -7.15
N ALA A 187 -20.82 11.63 -7.58
CA ALA A 187 -20.78 11.06 -8.92
C ALA A 187 -21.25 9.59 -8.96
N GLY A 188 -21.59 9.00 -7.81
CA GLY A 188 -22.01 7.60 -7.71
C GLY A 188 -20.87 6.59 -7.74
N PRO A 189 -21.20 5.28 -7.86
CA PRO A 189 -20.25 4.19 -7.70
C PRO A 189 -19.02 4.27 -8.62
N VAL A 190 -17.85 3.98 -8.05
CA VAL A 190 -16.53 4.09 -8.74
C VAL A 190 -16.42 3.17 -9.95
N GLN A 191 -17.13 2.04 -9.96
CA GLN A 191 -17.11 1.04 -11.04
C GLN A 191 -17.50 1.57 -12.42
N TYR A 192 -18.30 2.64 -12.47
CA TYR A 192 -18.72 3.27 -13.72
C TYR A 192 -17.80 4.42 -14.16
N ARG A 193 -16.86 4.83 -13.30
CA ARG A 193 -16.05 6.05 -13.48
C ARG A 193 -14.57 5.73 -13.62
N TRP A 194 -14.14 4.60 -13.06
CA TRP A 194 -12.78 4.12 -13.18
C TRP A 194 -12.60 3.29 -14.45
N MET A 195 -11.46 3.45 -15.12
CA MET A 195 -11.21 2.83 -16.43
C MET A 195 -10.91 1.32 -16.39
N TYR A 196 -11.00 0.66 -15.23
CA TYR A 196 -10.65 -0.76 -15.09
C TYR A 196 -11.35 -1.69 -16.08
N PRO A 197 -12.66 -1.56 -16.36
CA PRO A 197 -13.31 -2.41 -17.35
C PRO A 197 -12.71 -2.22 -18.75
N ILE A 198 -12.47 -0.98 -19.16
CA ILE A 198 -11.92 -0.62 -20.48
C ILE A 198 -10.47 -1.14 -20.59
N GLU A 199 -9.65 -0.90 -19.57
CA GLU A 199 -8.27 -1.37 -19.51
C GLU A 199 -8.19 -2.90 -19.57
N ARG A 200 -9.19 -3.63 -19.07
CA ARG A 200 -9.22 -5.10 -19.14
C ARG A 200 -9.43 -5.63 -20.57
N TYR A 201 -10.15 -4.90 -21.43
CA TYR A 201 -10.40 -5.29 -22.82
C TYR A 201 -9.30 -4.81 -23.80
N ALA A 202 -8.48 -3.83 -23.41
CA ALA A 202 -7.44 -3.26 -24.26
C ALA A 202 -6.09 -4.01 -24.23
N TYR A 203 -6.01 -5.13 -23.49
CA TYR A 203 -4.82 -5.98 -23.33
C TYR A 203 -5.13 -7.46 -23.55
#